data_AF-A0A2J6WE01-F1
#
_entry.id   AF-A0A2J6WE01-F1
#
_cell.length_a   1.000
_cell.length_b   1.000
_cell.length_c   1.000
_cell.angle_alpha   90.00
_cell.angle_beta   90.00
_cell.angle_gamma   90.00
#
_symmetry.space_group_name_H-M   'P 1'
#
loop_
_entity.id
_entity.type
_entity.pdbx_description
1 polymer ?
#
loop_
_entity_poly.entity_id
_entity_poly.type
_entity_poly.pdbx_seq_one_letter_code
_entity_poly.pdbx_strand_id
1 'polypeptide(L)'
;MKQLDYELGLIFDRVSLKLDAKEYEIYWYLRYKRMPYDSPTNIARELGIPRTTYISRKKKLEEKLRKLIIEMIGEDGVRRINEKFFRIGDFE
;
A
#
# COMPACT_ATOMS: atom_id res chain seq x y z
N MET A 1 -11.85 -17.34 0.69
CA MET A 1 -10.80 -16.39 0.26
C MET A 1 -9.88 -17.10 -0.71
N LYS A 2 -9.42 -16.43 -1.78
CA LYS A 2 -8.43 -17.02 -2.68
C LYS A 2 -7.08 -17.06 -1.94
N GLN A 3 -6.28 -18.10 -2.16
CA GLN A 3 -4.95 -18.25 -1.54
C GLN A 3 -4.06 -17.01 -1.73
N LEU A 4 -4.17 -16.35 -2.88
CA LEU A 4 -3.46 -15.11 -3.20
C LEU A 4 -3.85 -13.92 -2.30
N ASP A 5 -5.14 -13.77 -1.97
CA ASP A 5 -5.60 -12.67 -1.11
C ASP A 5 -5.03 -12.82 0.31
N TYR A 6 -4.91 -14.06 0.77
CA TYR A 6 -4.30 -14.41 2.05
C TYR A 6 -2.79 -14.15 2.05
N GLU A 7 -2.07 -14.59 1.01
CA GLU A 7 -0.63 -14.31 0.86
C GLU A 7 -0.34 -12.81 0.81
N LEU A 8 -1.14 -12.04 0.06
CA LEU A 8 -1.04 -10.59 0.02
C LEU A 8 -1.31 -9.97 1.39
N GLY A 9 -2.34 -10.43 2.10
CA GLY A 9 -2.62 -10.03 3.48
C GLY A 9 -1.40 -10.18 4.38
N LEU A 10 -0.79 -11.36 4.38
CA LEU A 10 0.40 -11.65 5.19
C LEU A 10 1.61 -10.77 4.85
N ILE A 11 1.84 -10.50 3.56
CA ILE A 11 2.94 -9.62 3.12
C ILE A 11 2.71 -8.21 3.67
N PHE A 12 1.50 -7.67 3.48
CA PHE A 12 1.14 -6.34 3.94
C PHE A 12 1.20 -6.22 5.47
N ASP A 13 0.72 -7.22 6.20
CA ASP A 13 0.79 -7.25 7.67
C ASP A 13 2.25 -7.20 8.14
N ARG A 14 3.13 -8.01 7.55
CA ARG A 14 4.57 -8.02 7.91
C ARG A 14 5.27 -6.71 7.55
N VAL A 15 4.95 -6.12 6.41
CA VAL A 15 5.52 -4.82 6.00
C VAL A 15 5.03 -3.69 6.92
N SER A 16 3.77 -3.75 7.38
CA SER A 16 3.21 -2.75 8.29
C SER A 16 3.96 -2.63 9.62
N LEU A 17 4.56 -3.72 10.10
CA LEU A 17 5.39 -3.75 11.32
C LEU A 17 6.68 -2.93 11.22
N LYS A 18 7.11 -2.57 9.99
CA LYS A 18 8.31 -1.77 9.73
C LYS A 18 8.00 -0.28 9.50
N LEU A 19 6.74 0.13 9.62
CA LEU A 19 6.32 1.51 9.46
C LEU A 19 6.45 2.27 10.78
N ASP A 20 6.82 3.54 10.71
CA ASP A 20 6.72 4.44 11.87
C ASP A 20 5.26 4.81 12.15
N ALA A 21 4.98 5.45 13.29
CA ALA A 21 3.61 5.79 13.68
C ALA A 21 2.86 6.64 12.63
N LYS A 22 3.54 7.61 11.99
CA LYS A 22 2.92 8.51 11.01
C LYS A 22 2.67 7.81 9.68
N GLU A 23 3.58 6.93 9.29
CA GLU A 23 3.44 6.06 8.13
C GLU A 23 2.32 5.04 8.33
N TYR A 24 2.26 4.44 9.52
CA TYR A 24 1.26 3.46 9.90
C TYR A 24 -0.16 4.06 9.91
N GLU A 25 -0.35 5.29 10.39
CA GLU A 25 -1.65 5.97 10.33
C GLU A 25 -2.17 6.12 8.89
N ILE A 26 -1.30 6.54 7.97
CA ILE A 26 -1.65 6.67 6.55
C ILE A 26 -1.92 5.30 5.93
N TYR A 27 -1.06 4.32 6.22
CA TYR A 27 -1.22 2.95 5.76
C TYR A 27 -2.54 2.34 6.23
N TRP A 28 -2.86 2.47 7.52
CA TRP A 28 -4.07 1.97 8.14
C TRP A 28 -5.32 2.61 7.50
N TYR A 29 -5.28 3.93 7.28
CA TYR A 29 -6.36 4.63 6.61
C TYR A 29 -6.62 4.06 5.22
N LEU A 30 -5.57 3.91 4.41
CA LEU A 30 -5.65 3.41 3.03
C LEU A 30 -6.04 1.93 2.94
N ARG A 31 -5.65 1.11 3.93
CA ARG A 31 -5.86 -0.34 3.89
C ARG A 31 -7.20 -0.77 4.48
N TYR A 32 -7.65 -0.13 5.57
CA TYR A 32 -8.78 -0.62 6.35
C TYR A 32 -9.93 0.39 6.48
N LYS A 33 -9.64 1.70 6.50
CA LYS A 33 -10.68 2.71 6.78
C LYS A 33 -11.51 3.05 5.54
N ARG A 34 -10.90 3.21 4.35
CA ARG A 34 -11.62 3.51 3.07
C ARG A 34 -10.90 3.01 1.82
N MET A 35 -11.69 2.69 0.78
CA MET A 35 -11.22 2.36 -0.57
C MET A 35 -10.36 3.50 -1.17
N PRO A 36 -9.40 3.20 -2.08
CA PRO A 36 -8.45 4.15 -2.69
C PRO A 36 -9.06 5.35 -3.47
N TYR A 37 -10.39 5.51 -3.44
CA TYR A 37 -11.14 6.51 -4.17
C TYR A 37 -11.46 7.78 -3.36
N ASP A 38 -11.11 7.83 -2.07
CA ASP A 38 -11.36 9.03 -1.27
C ASP A 38 -10.39 10.17 -1.64
N SER A 39 -10.89 11.40 -1.67
CA SER A 39 -10.08 12.53 -2.14
C SER A 39 -8.93 12.83 -1.19
N PRO A 40 -7.73 13.23 -1.68
CA PRO A 40 -6.62 13.60 -0.81
C PRO A 40 -6.97 14.64 0.25
N THR A 41 -7.95 15.51 -0.03
CA THR A 41 -8.45 16.53 0.89
C THR A 41 -9.20 15.92 2.08
N ASN A 42 -10.06 14.93 1.84
CA ASN A 42 -10.81 14.26 2.91
C ASN A 42 -9.89 13.45 3.82
N ILE A 43 -8.95 12.73 3.21
CA ILE A 43 -7.99 11.90 3.95
C ILE A 43 -7.11 12.79 4.83
N ALA A 44 -6.61 13.90 4.28
CA ALA A 44 -5.83 14.86 5.05
C ALA A 44 -6.62 15.44 6.24
N ARG A 45 -7.92 15.74 6.05
CA ARG A 45 -8.82 16.21 7.11
C ARG A 45 -9.00 15.17 8.22
N GLU A 46 -9.26 13.92 7.86
CA GLU A 46 -9.42 12.81 8.82
C GLU A 46 -8.15 12.55 9.63
N LEU A 47 -6.98 12.69 8.99
CA LEU A 47 -5.68 12.53 9.64
C LEU A 47 -5.25 13.78 10.41
N GLY A 48 -6.01 14.88 10.36
CA GLY A 48 -5.65 16.14 11.03
C GLY A 48 -4.37 16.78 10.50
N ILE A 49 -4.00 16.55 9.24
CA ILE A 49 -2.77 17.08 8.62
C ILE A 49 -3.07 17.93 7.38
N PRO A 50 -2.18 18.85 6.99
CA PRO A 50 -2.33 19.58 5.73
C PRO A 50 -2.36 18.65 4.52
N ARG A 51 -3.16 18.98 3.50
CA ARG A 51 -3.28 18.20 2.24
C ARG A 51 -1.91 17.99 1.56
N THR A 52 -1.08 19.01 1.51
CA THR A 52 0.27 18.94 0.93
C THR A 52 1.18 17.98 1.71
N THR A 53 1.08 18.00 3.04
CA THR A 53 1.77 17.06 3.93
C THR A 53 1.30 15.63 3.69
N TYR A 54 -0.02 15.40 3.60
CA TYR A 54 -0.57 14.08 3.26
C TYR A 54 -0.02 13.56 1.93
N ILE A 55 -0.06 14.36 0.86
CA ILE A 55 0.44 13.96 -0.47
C ILE A 55 1.92 13.58 -0.39
N SER A 56 2.74 14.39 0.27
CA SER A 56 4.18 14.12 0.42
C SER A 56 4.44 12.83 1.22
N ARG A 57 3.74 12.64 2.34
CA ARG A 57 3.89 11.44 3.19
C ARG A 57 3.38 10.19 2.48
N LYS A 58 2.27 10.27 1.75
CA LYS A 58 1.73 9.16 0.95
C LYS A 58 2.75 8.69 -0.07
N LYS A 59 3.36 9.61 -0.84
CA LYS A 59 4.38 9.26 -1.84
C LYS A 59 5.57 8.55 -1.20
N LYS A 60 6.10 9.07 -0.09
CA LYS A 60 7.20 8.43 0.65
C LYS A 60 6.82 7.06 1.19
N LEU A 61 5.61 6.92 1.72
CA LEU A 61 5.07 5.64 2.19
C LEU A 61 4.99 4.63 1.04
N GLU A 62 4.45 5.00 -0.12
CA GLU A 62 4.34 4.12 -1.29
C GLU A 62 5.72 3.63 -1.77
N GLU A 63 6.71 4.53 -1.82
CA GLU A 63 8.09 4.18 -2.16
C GLU A 63 8.70 3.23 -1.13
N LYS A 64 8.47 3.46 0.16
CA LYS A 64 8.93 2.59 1.25
C LYS A 64 8.27 1.22 1.21
N LEU A 65 6.95 1.17 1.05
CA LEU A 65 6.18 -0.08 0.92
C LEU A 65 6.68 -0.90 -0.27
N ARG A 66 6.92 -0.26 -1.43
CA ARG A 66 7.47 -0.93 -2.60
C ARG A 66 8.81 -1.60 -2.29
N LYS A 67 9.75 -0.89 -1.64
CA LYS A 67 11.04 -1.44 -1.24
C LYS A 67 10.89 -2.61 -0.28
N LEU A 68 10.08 -2.44 0.78
CA LEU A 68 9.87 -3.47 1.79
C LEU A 68 9.19 -4.73 1.23
N ILE A 69 8.28 -4.58 0.27
CA ILE A 69 7.65 -5.72 -0.41
C ILE A 69 8.70 -6.44 -1.26
N ILE A 70 9.46 -5.73 -2.09
CA ILE A 70 10.52 -6.32 -2.93
C ILE A 70 11.55 -7.05 -2.06
N GLU A 71 12.01 -6.46 -0.95
CA GLU A 71 12.91 -7.10 0.00
C GLU A 71 12.32 -8.40 0.60
N MET A 72 11.01 -8.46 0.77
CA MET A 72 10.35 -9.60 1.42
C MET A 72 10.09 -10.77 0.49
N ILE A 73 9.70 -10.51 -0.76
CA ILE A 73 9.26 -11.57 -1.69
C ILE A 73 10.14 -11.69 -2.94
N GLY A 74 11.13 -10.80 -3.11
CA GLY A 74 11.97 -10.71 -4.29
C GLY A 74 11.24 -10.15 -5.52
N GLU A 75 12.01 -9.80 -6.55
CA GLU A 75 11.46 -9.35 -7.84
C GLU A 75 10.57 -10.43 -8.49
N ASP A 76 10.94 -11.70 -8.35
CA ASP A 76 10.14 -12.84 -8.82
C ASP A 76 8.80 -12.95 -8.11
N GLY A 77 8.75 -12.66 -6.81
CA GLY A 77 7.51 -12.62 -6.05
C GLY A 77 6.58 -11.51 -6.54
N VAL A 78 7.14 -10.32 -6.79
CA VAL A 78 6.39 -9.18 -7.33
C VAL A 78 5.86 -9.48 -8.73
N ARG A 79 6.67 -10.07 -9.60
CA ARG A 79 6.26 -10.48 -10.96
C ARG A 79 5.09 -11.46 -10.92
N ARG A 80 5.17 -12.51 -10.09
CA ARG A 80 4.07 -13.49 -9.92
C ARG A 80 2.77 -12.87 -9.41
N ILE A 81 2.87 -11.91 -8.50
CA ILE A 81 1.68 -11.18 -8.02
C ILE A 81 1.10 -10.36 -9.17
N ASN A 82 1.92 -9.59 -9.89
CA ASN A 82 1.47 -8.77 -11.00
C ASN A 82 0.83 -9.61 -12.12
N GLU A 83 1.43 -10.73 -12.53
CA GLU A 83 0.86 -11.63 -13.56
C GLU A 83 -0.51 -12.21 -13.15
N LYS A 84 -0.70 -12.48 -11.86
CA LYS A 84 -1.97 -12.99 -11.33
C LYS A 84 -3.02 -11.88 -11.14
N PHE A 85 -2.60 -10.64 -10.89
CA PHE A 85 -3.48 -9.50 -10.63
C PHE A 85 -3.88 -8.76 -11.92
N PHE A 86 -2.88 -8.41 -12.72
CA PHE A 86 -3.02 -7.81 -14.05
C PHE A 86 -2.91 -8.97 -15.02
N ARG A 87 -4.06 -9.54 -15.41
CA ARG A 87 -4.08 -10.57 -16.46
C ARG A 87 -3.27 -10.02 -17.63
N ILE A 88 -2.23 -10.74 -18.06
CA ILE A 88 -1.36 -10.38 -19.18
C ILE A 88 -2.28 -10.07 -20.38
N GLY A 89 -2.52 -8.79 -20.66
CA GLY A 89 -3.58 -8.32 -21.56
C GLY A 89 -4.03 -6.88 -21.32
N ASP A 90 -3.85 -6.32 -20.12
CA ASP A 90 -4.26 -4.93 -19.80
C ASP A 90 -3.14 -3.88 -19.96
N PHE A 91 -2.04 -4.22 -20.66
CA PHE A 91 -0.92 -3.32 -20.97
C PHE A 91 -0.53 -3.37 -22.46
N GLU A 92 -1.51 -3.37 -23.35
CA GLU A 92 -1.34 -2.89 -24.74
C GLU A 92 -1.73 -1.41 -24.84
#